data_AF-H2YYI9-F1
#
_entry.id   AF-H2YYI9-F1
#
_cell.length_a   1.000
_cell.length_b   1.000
_cell.length_c   1.000
_cell.angle_alpha   90.00
_cell.angle_beta   90.00
_cell.angle_gamma   90.00
#
_symmetry.space_group_name_H-M   'P 1'
#
loop_
_entity.id
_entity.type
_entity.pdbx_description
1 polymer ?
#
loop_
_entity_poly.entity_id
_entity_poly.type
_entity_poly.pdbx_seq_one_letter_code
_entity_poly.pdbx_strand_id
1 'polypeptide(L)'
;MFVCYCLQLQSVVTVNNTEGRHKPEVFRKESLKNRRNFTRICSKVLTDLPTAVKHTDKNGFQELPERYLSNKRDISKGYSCENAIAPEKASENPWMTILVKTAPSNFENRKILRETWGKIRFFKGKIFSLLFMVGLAPSSSGLQMKLQEENAKYGDILQCNFVDKYEALPIKVLSTFRWIIETNHQSRFYSVTDDDCVINIPDMHSIFTRLDTSEVKTDNTTVAQDDHNTIYCGYTFNEGAVPQREASMKWNMPMELYSGDYYPDYCSGALWILSYDILQSLACVSTVTDIEDFFVEDVLISGILREKLGQGSNNIKPLWEKRWEEKIRLLAFHSGKLDIPKQRMLEKWREWSTNMSNMQ
;
A
#
# COMPACT_ATOMS: atom_id res chain seq x y z
N MET A 1 -29.05 -14.71 -19.27
CA MET A 1 -29.48 -15.88 -18.49
C MET A 1 -28.30 -16.85 -18.42
N PHE A 2 -27.49 -16.76 -17.36
CA PHE A 2 -26.72 -17.87 -16.77
C PHE A 2 -26.24 -17.36 -15.41
N VAL A 3 -26.90 -17.87 -14.38
CA VAL A 3 -26.67 -17.63 -12.96
C VAL A 3 -25.69 -18.71 -12.49
N CYS A 4 -24.64 -18.35 -11.75
CA CYS A 4 -23.80 -19.33 -11.07
C CYS A 4 -23.80 -19.03 -9.57
N TYR A 5 -24.59 -19.82 -8.83
CA TYR A 5 -24.56 -19.90 -7.37
C TYR A 5 -23.35 -20.73 -6.94
N CYS A 6 -22.59 -20.27 -5.95
CA CYS A 6 -21.76 -21.17 -5.13
C CYS A 6 -22.19 -21.04 -3.65
N LEU A 7 -22.80 -22.12 -3.18
CA LEU A 7 -23.27 -22.37 -1.83
C LEU A 7 -22.11 -22.42 -0.81
N GLN A 8 -22.39 -21.89 0.38
CA GLN A 8 -21.61 -22.09 1.60
C GLN A 8 -21.60 -23.57 1.99
N LEU A 9 -20.43 -24.08 2.39
CA LEU A 9 -20.33 -25.23 3.29
C LEU A 9 -19.36 -24.87 4.41
N GLN A 10 -19.92 -24.79 5.62
CA GLN A 10 -19.17 -24.83 6.87
C GLN A 10 -18.70 -26.26 7.11
N SER A 11 -17.43 -26.44 7.45
CA SER A 11 -17.02 -27.58 8.28
C SER A 11 -15.84 -27.17 9.16
N VAL A 12 -16.09 -27.27 10.47
CA VAL A 12 -15.10 -27.24 11.54
C VAL A 12 -14.39 -28.58 11.51
N VAL A 13 -13.06 -28.59 11.35
CA VAL A 13 -12.25 -29.79 11.55
C VAL A 13 -11.04 -29.44 12.42
N THR A 14 -10.98 -30.10 13.57
CA THR A 14 -9.88 -30.10 14.54
C THR A 14 -8.63 -30.75 13.94
N VAL A 15 -7.48 -30.09 14.08
CA VAL A 15 -6.17 -30.61 13.67
C VAL A 15 -5.57 -31.42 14.80
N ASN A 16 -5.41 -32.73 14.59
CA ASN A 16 -4.53 -33.57 15.40
C ASN A 16 -3.14 -33.65 14.74
N ASN A 17 -2.11 -33.40 15.54
CA ASN A 17 -0.69 -33.52 15.21
C ASN A 17 -0.26 -34.99 15.18
N THR A 18 0.43 -35.42 14.11
CA THR A 18 1.52 -36.40 14.17
C THR A 18 2.46 -36.26 12.96
N GLU A 19 3.74 -36.03 13.26
CA GLU A 19 5.03 -36.46 12.64
C GLU A 19 5.04 -37.03 11.21
N GLY A 20 6.02 -36.82 10.33
CA GLY A 20 7.37 -36.26 10.38
C GLY A 20 8.09 -36.67 9.09
N ARG A 21 8.86 -35.77 8.45
CA ARG A 21 9.93 -36.03 7.46
C ARG A 21 10.61 -34.70 7.09
N HIS A 22 11.93 -34.76 6.97
CA HIS A 22 12.92 -33.67 6.83
C HIS A 22 12.43 -32.35 6.20
N LYS A 23 12.48 -31.26 6.97
CA LYS A 23 12.38 -29.87 6.48
C LYS A 23 13.79 -29.29 6.30
N PRO A 24 14.10 -28.62 5.18
CA PRO A 24 15.28 -27.76 5.09
C PRO A 24 15.16 -26.64 6.14
N GLU A 25 16.17 -26.54 6.98
CA GLU A 25 16.22 -25.61 8.11
C GLU A 25 16.74 -24.24 7.66
N VAL A 26 15.90 -23.44 6.99
CA VAL A 26 16.12 -21.99 6.85
C VAL A 26 14.78 -21.25 6.91
N PHE A 27 14.10 -21.33 8.05
CA PHE A 27 12.95 -20.47 8.32
C PHE A 27 13.45 -19.16 8.91
N ARG A 28 13.47 -18.08 8.12
CA ARG A 28 13.63 -16.71 8.66
C ARG A 28 12.31 -16.28 9.31
N LYS A 29 12.05 -16.78 10.51
CA LYS A 29 11.02 -16.20 11.39
C LYS A 29 11.62 -14.98 12.06
N GLU A 30 10.98 -13.83 11.92
CA GLU A 30 11.41 -12.62 12.61
C GLU A 30 11.21 -12.78 14.13
N SER A 31 12.27 -12.56 14.90
CA SER A 31 12.24 -12.67 16.37
C SER A 31 11.41 -11.52 16.97
N LEU A 32 10.44 -11.86 17.81
CA LEU A 32 9.61 -10.89 18.56
C LEU A 32 10.39 -10.03 19.57
N LYS A 33 11.67 -10.34 19.83
CA LYS A 33 12.44 -9.75 20.94
C LYS A 33 12.86 -8.29 20.75
N ASN A 34 12.84 -7.74 19.53
CA ASN A 34 13.39 -6.41 19.22
C ASN A 34 12.41 -5.44 18.53
N ARG A 35 11.10 -5.71 18.53
CA ARG A 35 10.12 -4.81 17.92
C ARG A 35 9.87 -3.57 18.78
N ARG A 36 9.80 -2.40 18.14
CA ARG A 36 9.35 -1.17 18.80
C ARG A 36 7.93 -1.35 19.32
N ASN A 37 7.62 -0.70 20.45
CA ASN A 37 6.28 -0.75 21.02
C ASN A 37 5.31 0.11 20.18
N PHE A 38 4.59 -0.55 19.27
CA PHE A 38 3.63 0.09 18.37
C PHE A 38 2.57 0.91 19.12
N THR A 39 2.01 0.36 20.20
CA THR A 39 1.01 1.05 21.03
C THR A 39 1.56 2.37 21.60
N ARG A 40 2.81 2.37 22.08
CA ARG A 40 3.47 3.58 22.59
C ARG A 40 3.68 4.62 21.49
N ILE A 41 4.09 4.19 20.29
CA ILE A 41 4.27 5.09 19.13
C ILE A 41 2.94 5.74 18.76
N CYS A 42 1.88 4.94 18.68
CA CYS A 42 0.56 5.43 18.29
C CYS A 42 -0.12 6.29 19.35
N SER A 43 0.19 6.12 20.63
CA SER A 43 -0.40 6.92 21.71
C SER A 43 -0.24 8.42 21.48
N LYS A 44 0.92 8.87 20.95
CA LYS A 44 1.14 10.28 20.62
C LYS A 44 0.23 10.74 19.48
N VAL A 45 0.27 10.05 18.34
CA VAL A 45 -0.56 10.35 17.16
C VAL A 45 -2.04 10.41 17.53
N LEU A 46 -2.50 9.46 18.36
CA LEU A 46 -3.90 9.33 18.74
C LEU A 46 -4.36 10.38 19.75
N THR A 47 -3.45 10.93 20.57
CA THR A 47 -3.77 12.01 21.51
C THR A 47 -4.01 13.32 20.79
N ASP A 48 -3.33 13.52 19.66
CA ASP A 48 -3.39 14.76 18.85
C ASP A 48 -4.44 14.67 17.72
N LEU A 49 -5.35 13.69 17.75
CA LEU A 49 -6.39 13.58 16.72
C LEU A 49 -7.34 14.77 16.77
N PRO A 50 -7.59 15.44 15.63
CA PRO A 50 -8.50 16.56 15.58
C PRO A 50 -9.95 16.12 15.75
N THR A 51 -10.80 17.06 16.14
CA THR A 51 -12.26 16.86 16.07
C THR A 51 -12.71 16.75 14.63
N ALA A 52 -13.79 16.00 14.39
CA ALA A 52 -14.40 15.86 13.07
C ALA A 52 -14.60 17.23 12.39
N VAL A 53 -14.12 17.36 11.16
CA VAL A 53 -14.19 18.60 10.38
C VAL A 53 -15.32 18.49 9.36
N LYS A 54 -16.19 19.51 9.33
CA LYS A 54 -17.18 19.69 8.27
C LYS A 54 -16.62 20.62 7.20
N HIS A 55 -16.70 20.20 5.95
CA HIS A 55 -16.28 20.96 4.78
C HIS A 55 -17.50 21.60 4.13
N THR A 56 -17.42 22.91 3.84
CA THR A 56 -18.53 23.67 3.25
C THR A 56 -18.50 23.69 1.72
N ASP A 57 -17.35 23.46 1.07
CA ASP A 57 -17.13 23.89 -0.32
C ASP A 57 -16.33 22.93 -1.23
N LYS A 58 -16.51 21.61 -1.14
CA LYS A 58 -15.74 20.67 -1.97
C LYS A 58 -16.58 19.64 -2.66
N ASN A 59 -16.81 19.80 -3.98
CA ASN A 59 -17.15 18.74 -4.94
C ASN A 59 -18.04 17.58 -4.40
N GLY A 60 -19.03 17.89 -3.56
CA GLY A 60 -19.91 16.93 -2.90
C GLY A 60 -19.49 16.36 -1.52
N PHE A 61 -18.20 16.19 -1.20
CA PHE A 61 -17.79 15.64 0.11
C PHE A 61 -17.84 16.70 1.22
N GLN A 62 -18.60 16.41 2.28
CA GLN A 62 -18.82 17.33 3.41
C GLN A 62 -18.20 16.83 4.72
N GLU A 63 -18.41 15.57 5.07
CA GLU A 63 -17.87 14.97 6.29
C GLU A 63 -17.80 13.45 6.18
N LEU A 64 -16.96 12.83 7.01
CA LEU A 64 -16.91 11.37 7.10
C LEU A 64 -18.19 10.83 7.76
N PRO A 65 -18.70 9.66 7.32
CA PRO A 65 -19.73 8.94 8.04
C PRO A 65 -19.36 8.67 9.51
N GLU A 66 -20.35 8.70 10.40
CA GLU A 66 -20.18 8.59 11.87
C GLU A 66 -19.35 7.36 12.29
N ARG A 67 -19.54 6.25 11.59
CA ARG A 67 -18.78 5.00 11.78
C ARG A 67 -17.26 5.23 11.81
N TYR A 68 -16.76 6.10 10.94
CA TYR A 68 -15.33 6.41 10.85
C TYR A 68 -14.88 7.45 11.86
N LEU A 69 -15.78 8.31 12.36
CA LEU A 69 -15.43 9.36 13.33
C LEU A 69 -15.19 8.79 14.73
N SER A 70 -15.95 7.77 15.13
CA SER A 70 -15.80 7.17 16.45
C SER A 70 -14.47 6.42 16.63
N ASN A 71 -13.91 6.47 17.85
CA ASN A 71 -12.71 5.73 18.22
C ASN A 71 -13.06 4.43 18.94
N LYS A 72 -12.65 3.29 18.37
CA LYS A 72 -12.71 1.98 19.03
C LYS A 72 -11.79 1.98 20.26
N ARG A 73 -12.22 1.30 21.33
CA ARG A 73 -11.50 1.24 22.62
C ARG A 73 -10.34 0.24 22.65
N ASP A 74 -10.29 -0.70 21.72
CA ASP A 74 -9.29 -1.78 21.70
C ASP A 74 -8.24 -1.56 20.60
N ILE A 75 -7.07 -1.05 21.01
CA ILE A 75 -5.90 -0.81 20.15
C ILE A 75 -5.11 -2.11 19.92
N SER A 76 -5.35 -3.17 20.71
CA SER A 76 -4.51 -4.36 20.76
C SER A 76 -4.66 -5.30 19.55
N LYS A 77 -5.78 -5.19 18.82
CA LYS A 77 -6.09 -6.00 17.63
C LYS A 77 -5.74 -5.31 16.31
N GLY A 78 -4.65 -4.55 16.27
CA GLY A 78 -4.13 -4.03 15.00
C GLY A 78 -3.63 -5.14 14.06
N TYR A 79 -3.55 -4.86 12.77
CA TYR A 79 -3.08 -5.82 11.75
C TYR A 79 -1.57 -6.07 11.88
N SER A 80 -1.15 -7.29 12.22
CA SER A 80 0.25 -7.65 12.50
C SER A 80 0.76 -8.74 11.55
N CYS A 81 2.05 -8.66 11.18
CA CYS A 81 2.75 -9.68 10.39
C CYS A 81 3.43 -10.74 11.26
N GLU A 82 2.85 -11.08 12.42
CA GLU A 82 3.37 -12.11 13.30
C GLU A 82 3.43 -13.49 12.62
N ASN A 83 4.52 -14.24 12.88
CA ASN A 83 4.78 -15.60 12.35
C ASN A 83 4.89 -15.72 10.82
N ALA A 84 5.19 -14.64 10.12
CA ALA A 84 5.19 -14.61 8.67
C ALA A 84 6.59 -14.58 8.05
N ILE A 85 6.65 -14.79 6.73
CA ILE A 85 7.87 -14.66 5.93
C ILE A 85 8.34 -13.20 6.01
N ALA A 86 9.54 -12.97 6.50
CA ALA A 86 10.14 -11.64 6.55
C ALA A 86 11.17 -11.44 5.42
N PRO A 87 11.31 -10.21 4.90
CA PRO A 87 12.36 -9.90 3.95
C PRO A 87 13.74 -9.99 4.61
N GLU A 88 14.79 -10.05 3.79
CA GLU A 88 16.15 -9.88 4.26
C GLU A 88 16.36 -8.47 4.82
N LYS A 89 17.10 -8.38 5.93
CA LYS A 89 17.43 -7.08 6.50
C LYS A 89 18.40 -6.36 5.57
N ALA A 90 18.00 -5.20 5.07
CA ALA A 90 18.88 -4.35 4.28
C ALA A 90 20.10 -3.89 5.11
N SER A 91 21.27 -3.78 4.47
CA SER A 91 22.49 -3.27 5.09
C SER A 91 22.42 -1.75 5.31
N GLU A 92 21.66 -1.05 4.49
CA GLU A 92 21.48 0.40 4.51
C GLU A 92 20.00 0.75 4.36
N ASN A 93 19.61 1.91 4.90
CA ASN A 93 18.24 2.42 4.75
C ASN A 93 18.03 2.93 3.32
N PRO A 94 17.04 2.42 2.58
CA PRO A 94 16.74 2.91 1.24
C PRO A 94 16.30 4.38 1.27
N TRP A 95 16.54 5.10 0.17
CA TRP A 95 15.88 6.39 -0.02
C TRP A 95 14.40 6.19 -0.35
N MET A 96 14.07 5.18 -1.15
CA MET A 96 12.68 4.80 -1.42
C MET A 96 12.49 3.29 -1.32
N THR A 97 11.47 2.86 -0.57
CA THR A 97 11.00 1.47 -0.59
C THR A 97 9.73 1.36 -1.43
N ILE A 98 9.77 0.53 -2.45
CA ILE A 98 8.65 0.24 -3.34
C ILE A 98 7.89 -0.97 -2.79
N LEU A 99 6.74 -0.69 -2.18
CA LEU A 99 5.80 -1.66 -1.64
C LEU A 99 4.84 -2.11 -2.75
N VAL A 100 4.92 -3.38 -3.15
CA VAL A 100 4.10 -3.95 -4.22
C VAL A 100 3.04 -4.88 -3.64
N LYS A 101 1.77 -4.54 -3.82
CA LYS A 101 0.63 -5.43 -3.52
C LYS A 101 0.61 -6.58 -4.53
N THR A 102 0.77 -7.82 -4.07
CA THR A 102 0.75 -9.00 -4.95
C THR A 102 0.07 -10.20 -4.28
N ALA A 103 -0.54 -11.07 -5.08
CA ALA A 103 -1.17 -12.29 -4.58
C ALA A 103 -0.13 -13.43 -4.42
N PRO A 104 -0.37 -14.41 -3.53
CA PRO A 104 0.54 -15.54 -3.33
C PRO A 104 0.89 -16.28 -4.61
N SER A 105 -0.10 -16.44 -5.50
CA SER A 105 0.01 -17.10 -6.80
C SER A 105 0.76 -16.31 -7.87
N ASN A 106 0.99 -15.00 -7.69
CA ASN A 106 1.51 -14.11 -8.73
C ASN A 106 3.05 -14.14 -8.85
N PHE A 107 3.65 -15.34 -8.80
CA PHE A 107 5.10 -15.55 -8.94
C PHE A 107 5.67 -14.93 -10.21
N GLU A 108 4.95 -15.05 -11.33
CA GLU A 108 5.41 -14.53 -12.62
C GLU A 108 5.41 -12.99 -12.64
N ASN A 109 4.42 -12.34 -12.02
CA ASN A 109 4.38 -10.88 -11.94
C ASN A 109 5.58 -10.38 -11.11
N ARG A 110 5.80 -10.98 -9.92
CA ARG A 110 6.98 -10.65 -9.09
C ARG A 110 8.29 -10.85 -9.84
N LYS A 111 8.43 -11.94 -10.59
CA LYS A 111 9.61 -12.21 -11.44
C LYS A 111 9.81 -11.10 -12.49
N ILE A 112 8.76 -10.76 -13.25
CA ILE A 112 8.83 -9.69 -14.26
C ILE A 112 9.26 -8.37 -13.62
N LEU A 113 8.71 -8.01 -12.46
CA LEU A 113 9.10 -6.80 -11.74
C LEU A 113 10.59 -6.81 -11.35
N ARG A 114 11.11 -7.94 -10.84
CA ARG A 114 12.54 -8.10 -10.54
C ARG A 114 13.44 -8.02 -11.78
N GLU A 115 12.96 -8.39 -12.95
CA GLU A 115 13.74 -8.41 -14.21
C GLU A 115 13.64 -7.09 -15.01
N THR A 116 12.70 -6.22 -14.64
CA THR A 116 12.40 -4.96 -15.34
C THR A 116 12.78 -3.74 -14.49
N TRP A 117 11.84 -2.83 -14.22
CA TRP A 117 12.10 -1.58 -13.49
C TRP A 117 12.44 -1.83 -12.02
N GLY A 118 11.87 -2.88 -11.43
CA GLY A 118 12.12 -3.27 -10.06
C GLY A 118 13.52 -3.83 -9.86
N LYS A 119 14.37 -3.96 -10.90
CA LYS A 119 15.79 -4.32 -10.76
C LYS A 119 16.68 -3.13 -10.42
N ILE A 120 16.22 -1.91 -10.66
CA ILE A 120 17.01 -0.70 -10.36
C ILE A 120 17.04 -0.54 -8.83
N ARG A 121 18.17 -0.91 -8.22
CA ARG A 121 18.41 -0.80 -6.77
C ARG A 121 19.18 0.46 -6.37
N PHE A 122 19.85 1.08 -7.34
CA PHE A 122 20.62 2.30 -7.15
C PHE A 122 20.53 3.16 -8.40
N PHE A 123 20.24 4.45 -8.24
CA PHE A 123 20.21 5.41 -9.34
C PHE A 123 20.61 6.80 -8.83
N LYS A 124 21.61 7.41 -9.47
CA LYS A 124 22.11 8.77 -9.18
C LYS A 124 22.32 9.08 -7.68
N GLY A 125 22.92 8.15 -6.94
CA GLY A 125 23.24 8.35 -5.52
C GLY A 125 22.12 7.99 -4.55
N LYS A 126 20.97 7.49 -5.03
CA LYS A 126 19.83 7.09 -4.20
C LYS A 126 19.58 5.58 -4.30
N ILE A 127 19.29 4.97 -3.15
CA ILE A 127 18.98 3.54 -3.02
C ILE A 127 17.47 3.31 -3.13
N PHE A 128 17.08 2.34 -3.94
CA PHE A 128 15.71 1.89 -4.11
C PHE A 128 15.60 0.43 -3.65
N SER A 129 14.61 0.14 -2.80
CA SER A 129 14.27 -1.23 -2.40
C SER A 129 12.95 -1.65 -2.99
N LEU A 130 12.77 -2.94 -3.26
CA LEU A 130 11.51 -3.54 -3.70
C LEU A 130 11.07 -4.52 -2.61
N LEU A 131 9.82 -4.40 -2.17
CA LEU A 131 9.24 -5.27 -1.15
C LEU A 131 7.84 -5.71 -1.57
N PHE A 132 7.66 -7.02 -1.72
CA PHE A 132 6.38 -7.63 -2.07
C PHE A 132 5.53 -7.87 -0.82
N MET A 133 4.34 -7.30 -0.79
CA MET A 133 3.35 -7.48 0.27
C MET A 133 2.41 -8.63 -0.08
N VAL A 134 2.40 -9.67 0.75
CA VAL A 134 1.66 -10.91 0.49
C VAL A 134 0.91 -11.36 1.75
N GLY A 135 -0.28 -11.93 1.60
CA GLY A 135 -0.98 -12.65 2.68
C GLY A 135 -0.66 -14.15 2.66
N LEU A 136 -1.36 -14.91 3.48
CA LEU A 136 -1.32 -16.37 3.45
C LEU A 136 -1.93 -16.91 2.16
N ALA A 137 -1.24 -17.88 1.55
CA ALA A 137 -1.82 -18.69 0.51
C ALA A 137 -2.95 -19.58 1.07
N PRO A 138 -3.94 -19.97 0.25
CA PRO A 138 -4.93 -20.98 0.64
C PRO A 138 -4.24 -22.28 1.06
N SER A 139 -4.65 -22.84 2.20
CA SER A 139 -3.94 -23.94 2.89
C SER A 139 -3.76 -25.21 2.05
N SER A 140 -4.63 -25.46 1.07
CA SER A 140 -4.62 -26.65 0.20
C SER A 140 -3.80 -26.51 -1.08
N SER A 141 -3.16 -25.37 -1.32
CA SER A 141 -2.63 -25.03 -2.65
C SER A 141 -1.16 -25.42 -2.91
N GLY A 142 -0.40 -25.77 -1.86
CA GLY A 142 1.07 -25.92 -1.95
C GLY A 142 1.84 -24.63 -2.26
N LEU A 143 1.15 -23.50 -2.51
CA LEU A 143 1.76 -22.21 -2.86
C LEU A 143 2.58 -21.62 -1.72
N GLN A 144 2.22 -21.92 -0.47
CA GLN A 144 2.94 -21.43 0.70
C GLN A 144 4.40 -21.91 0.72
N MET A 145 4.67 -23.16 0.30
CA MET A 145 6.02 -23.70 0.21
C MET A 145 6.81 -23.01 -0.90
N LYS A 146 6.20 -22.81 -2.08
CA LYS A 146 6.81 -22.10 -3.19
C LYS A 146 7.13 -20.63 -2.85
N LEU A 147 6.27 -19.97 -2.09
CA LEU A 147 6.54 -18.61 -1.59
C LEU A 147 7.74 -18.57 -0.64
N GLN A 148 7.88 -19.59 0.22
CA GLN A 148 9.03 -19.70 1.12
C GLN A 148 10.33 -19.91 0.32
N GLU A 149 10.32 -20.79 -0.68
CA GLU A 149 11.44 -21.01 -1.59
C GLU A 149 11.81 -19.74 -2.37
N GLU A 150 10.80 -19.03 -2.88
CA GLU A 150 11.00 -17.75 -3.55
C GLU A 150 11.66 -16.72 -2.62
N ASN A 151 11.16 -16.56 -1.38
CA ASN A 151 11.77 -15.60 -0.46
C ASN A 151 13.15 -16.05 0.03
N ALA A 152 13.40 -17.35 0.17
CA ALA A 152 14.73 -17.86 0.47
C ALA A 152 15.75 -17.49 -0.63
N LYS A 153 15.29 -17.37 -1.87
CA LYS A 153 16.11 -16.98 -3.02
C LYS A 153 16.29 -15.45 -3.14
N TYR A 154 15.23 -14.67 -2.95
CA TYR A 154 15.25 -13.23 -3.27
C TYR A 154 15.22 -12.30 -2.05
N GLY A 155 14.73 -12.77 -0.90
CA GLY A 155 14.70 -12.00 0.34
C GLY A 155 13.83 -10.74 0.31
N ASP A 156 12.88 -10.63 -0.61
CA ASP A 156 12.12 -9.41 -0.88
C ASP A 156 10.60 -9.56 -0.67
N ILE A 157 10.17 -10.58 0.09
CA ILE A 157 8.76 -10.80 0.43
C ILE A 157 8.52 -10.52 1.92
N LEU A 158 7.56 -9.63 2.19
CA LEU A 158 6.88 -9.54 3.46
C LEU A 158 5.53 -10.26 3.33
N GLN A 159 5.42 -11.41 3.98
CA GLN A 159 4.12 -12.05 4.18
C GLN A 159 3.53 -11.57 5.51
N CYS A 160 2.21 -11.48 5.62
CA CYS A 160 1.52 -11.24 6.90
C CYS A 160 0.38 -12.26 7.10
N ASN A 161 -0.07 -12.42 8.34
CA ASN A 161 -0.95 -13.52 8.74
C ASN A 161 -2.44 -13.21 8.51
N PHE A 162 -2.84 -13.03 7.25
CA PHE A 162 -4.24 -12.91 6.84
C PHE A 162 -4.46 -13.70 5.54
N VAL A 163 -5.68 -14.21 5.31
CA VAL A 163 -5.98 -14.92 4.05
C VAL A 163 -5.98 -13.92 2.91
N ASP A 164 -5.12 -14.13 1.91
CA ASP A 164 -4.97 -13.18 0.81
C ASP A 164 -6.15 -13.25 -0.17
N LYS A 165 -7.01 -12.25 -0.08
CA LYS A 165 -8.14 -12.00 -0.99
C LYS A 165 -8.17 -10.52 -1.34
N TYR A 166 -8.90 -10.16 -2.39
CA TYR A 166 -9.06 -8.76 -2.81
C TYR A 166 -9.60 -7.90 -1.67
N GLU A 167 -10.52 -8.44 -0.88
CA GLU A 167 -11.16 -7.72 0.21
C GLU A 167 -10.21 -7.44 1.38
N ALA A 168 -9.09 -8.17 1.46
CA ALA A 168 -8.06 -8.00 2.48
C ALA A 168 -6.96 -7.00 2.07
N LEU A 169 -7.09 -6.29 0.94
CA LEU A 169 -6.11 -5.28 0.52
C LEU A 169 -5.83 -4.19 1.57
N PRO A 170 -6.85 -3.63 2.27
CA PRO A 170 -6.59 -2.68 3.35
C PRO A 170 -5.73 -3.27 4.46
N ILE A 171 -6.05 -4.51 4.86
CA ILE A 171 -5.32 -5.26 5.88
C ILE A 171 -3.88 -5.50 5.42
N LYS A 172 -3.67 -5.84 4.15
CA LYS A 172 -2.33 -6.05 3.56
C LYS A 172 -1.44 -4.81 3.69
N VAL A 173 -1.96 -3.64 3.32
CA VAL A 173 -1.20 -2.38 3.36
C VAL A 173 -0.96 -1.95 4.81
N LEU A 174 -1.99 -1.94 5.65
CA LEU A 174 -1.87 -1.50 7.05
C LEU A 174 -0.99 -2.44 7.89
N SER A 175 -1.02 -3.75 7.63
CA SER A 175 -0.09 -4.71 8.25
C SER A 175 1.35 -4.40 7.89
N THR A 176 1.60 -4.06 6.62
CA THR A 176 2.93 -3.68 6.13
C THR A 176 3.41 -2.40 6.77
N PHE A 177 2.55 -1.39 6.91
CA PHE A 177 2.89 -0.15 7.60
C PHE A 177 3.23 -0.40 9.07
N ARG A 178 2.44 -1.20 9.78
CA ARG A 178 2.75 -1.60 11.15
C ARG A 178 4.10 -2.32 11.23
N TRP A 179 4.38 -3.26 10.33
CA TRP A 179 5.66 -3.96 10.28
C TRP A 179 6.83 -2.99 10.06
N ILE A 180 6.70 -2.02 9.15
CA ILE A 180 7.71 -0.97 8.93
C ILE A 180 8.00 -0.20 10.23
N ILE A 181 6.96 0.16 10.98
CA ILE A 181 7.06 0.91 12.24
C ILE A 181 7.70 0.07 13.34
N GLU A 182 7.24 -1.17 13.52
CA GLU A 182 7.71 -2.09 14.57
C GLU A 182 9.17 -2.52 14.36
N THR A 183 9.59 -2.70 13.11
CA THR A 183 10.95 -3.16 12.77
C THR A 183 11.92 -2.04 12.48
N ASN A 184 11.43 -0.79 12.43
CA ASN A 184 12.18 0.37 11.99
C ASN A 184 12.79 0.20 10.58
N HIS A 185 12.01 -0.35 9.66
CA HIS A 185 12.40 -0.47 8.24
C HIS A 185 12.28 0.90 7.55
N GLN A 186 13.15 1.85 7.94
CA GLN A 186 13.07 3.24 7.57
C GLN A 186 13.58 3.51 6.15
N SER A 187 12.77 4.28 5.41
CA SER A 187 13.11 4.88 4.12
C SER A 187 12.61 6.32 4.11
N ARG A 188 13.20 7.17 3.26
CA ARG A 188 12.74 8.56 3.10
C ARG A 188 11.35 8.61 2.47
N PHE A 189 11.09 7.73 1.50
CA PHE A 189 9.80 7.57 0.83
C PHE A 189 9.36 6.11 0.77
N TYR A 190 8.06 5.89 0.75
CA TYR A 190 7.42 4.59 0.54
C TYR A 190 6.41 4.73 -0.59
N SER A 191 6.62 4.02 -1.70
CA SER A 191 5.63 3.97 -2.77
C SER A 191 4.78 2.71 -2.63
N VAL A 192 3.47 2.83 -2.73
CA VAL A 192 2.52 1.71 -2.76
C VAL A 192 1.98 1.58 -4.19
N THR A 193 2.07 0.37 -4.75
CA THR A 193 1.66 0.07 -6.14
C THR A 193 1.11 -1.37 -6.25
N ASP A 194 0.42 -1.67 -7.34
CA ASP A 194 0.01 -3.05 -7.68
C ASP A 194 1.09 -3.79 -8.50
N ASP A 195 0.99 -5.13 -8.56
CA ASP A 195 1.94 -5.98 -9.28
C ASP A 195 1.75 -6.03 -10.81
N ASP A 196 0.74 -5.35 -11.33
CA ASP A 196 0.50 -5.11 -12.75
C ASP A 196 0.90 -3.69 -13.20
N CYS A 197 1.64 -2.97 -12.36
CA CYS A 197 2.09 -1.61 -12.60
C CYS A 197 3.57 -1.55 -13.06
N VAL A 198 3.93 -0.49 -13.80
CA VAL A 198 5.27 -0.28 -14.39
C VAL A 198 5.83 1.06 -13.96
N ILE A 199 6.87 1.10 -13.14
CA ILE A 199 7.39 2.36 -12.59
C ILE A 199 8.65 2.88 -13.29
N ASN A 200 8.65 4.14 -13.77
CA ASN A 200 9.79 4.85 -14.32
C ASN A 200 10.64 5.43 -13.17
N ILE A 201 11.64 4.66 -12.74
CA ILE A 201 12.52 5.01 -11.63
C ILE A 201 13.27 6.34 -11.85
N PRO A 202 13.84 6.65 -13.04
CA PRO A 202 14.44 7.97 -13.30
C PRO A 202 13.50 9.17 -13.11
N ASP A 203 12.25 9.08 -13.59
CA ASP A 203 11.29 10.16 -13.42
C ASP A 203 10.91 10.32 -11.94
N MET A 204 10.65 9.20 -11.24
CA MET A 204 10.43 9.23 -9.80
C MET A 204 11.62 9.83 -9.05
N HIS A 205 12.84 9.43 -9.39
CA HIS A 205 14.05 10.00 -8.81
C HIS A 205 14.12 11.51 -9.02
N SER A 206 13.87 11.98 -10.25
CA SER A 206 13.91 13.41 -10.60
C SER A 206 12.89 14.23 -9.80
N ILE A 207 11.64 13.74 -9.73
CA ILE A 207 10.55 14.40 -9.00
C ILE A 207 10.87 14.47 -7.50
N PHE A 208 11.17 13.33 -6.90
CA PHE A 208 11.33 13.26 -5.45
C PHE A 208 12.66 13.80 -4.95
N THR A 209 13.73 13.79 -5.76
CA THR A 209 14.96 14.50 -5.38
C THR A 209 14.72 16.01 -5.32
N ARG A 210 13.95 16.57 -6.27
CA ARG A 210 13.57 17.98 -6.20
C ARG A 210 12.73 18.27 -4.95
N LEU A 211 11.73 17.45 -4.65
CA LEU A 211 10.89 17.64 -3.46
C LEU A 211 11.69 17.56 -2.15
N ASP A 212 12.68 16.66 -2.09
CA ASP A 212 13.52 16.42 -0.91
C ASP A 212 14.55 17.53 -0.68
N THR A 213 14.99 18.25 -1.72
CA THR A 213 16.01 19.31 -1.61
C THR A 213 15.48 20.73 -1.79
N SER A 214 14.25 20.90 -2.26
CA SER A 214 13.69 22.24 -2.51
C SER A 214 13.15 22.86 -1.24
N GLU A 215 13.42 24.14 -1.09
CA GLU A 215 12.86 24.98 -0.03
C GLU A 215 11.90 26.00 -0.65
N VAL A 216 10.77 26.24 0.03
CA VAL A 216 9.79 27.26 -0.32
C VAL A 216 9.98 28.44 0.61
N LYS A 217 10.09 29.64 0.04
CA LYS A 217 10.07 30.90 0.81
C LYS A 217 8.63 31.32 1.05
N THR A 218 8.25 31.43 2.32
CA THR A 218 6.97 31.97 2.76
C THR A 218 7.24 33.07 3.78
N ASP A 219 6.79 34.30 3.51
CA ASP A 219 6.84 35.49 4.36
C ASP A 219 7.79 35.39 5.57
N ASN A 220 9.07 35.72 5.34
CA ASN A 220 10.20 35.73 6.29
C ASN A 220 10.72 34.36 6.80
N THR A 221 10.23 33.24 6.27
CA THR A 221 10.73 31.89 6.60
C THR A 221 10.98 31.05 5.35
N THR A 222 11.92 30.12 5.46
CA THR A 222 12.24 29.14 4.42
C THR A 222 11.86 27.78 4.96
N VAL A 223 10.91 27.10 4.33
CA VAL A 223 10.37 25.81 4.78
C VAL A 223 10.66 24.74 3.73
N ALA A 224 10.97 23.52 4.14
CA ALA A 224 11.11 22.39 3.21
C ALA A 224 9.83 22.24 2.37
N GLN A 225 9.96 21.96 1.08
CA GLN A 225 8.82 21.78 0.19
C GLN A 225 7.99 20.52 0.54
N ASP A 226 8.66 19.48 1.05
CA ASP A 226 8.01 18.31 1.64
C ASP A 226 7.89 18.48 3.15
N ASP A 227 6.66 18.47 3.66
CA ASP A 227 6.32 18.63 5.07
C ASP A 227 6.40 17.31 5.84
N HIS A 228 6.90 16.24 5.21
CA HIS A 228 6.87 14.87 5.70
C HIS A 228 5.48 14.37 6.08
N ASN A 229 4.43 15.03 5.60
CA ASN A 229 3.06 14.67 5.92
C ASN A 229 2.22 14.48 4.64
N THR A 230 2.70 14.93 3.48
CA THR A 230 2.03 14.85 2.18
C THR A 230 1.93 13.42 1.62
N ILE A 231 0.79 13.10 1.00
CA ILE A 231 0.58 11.92 0.14
C ILE A 231 0.65 12.34 -1.33
N TYR A 232 1.58 11.77 -2.08
CA TYR A 232 1.71 12.04 -3.51
C TYR A 232 1.01 10.98 -4.34
N CYS A 233 0.00 11.36 -5.13
CA CYS A 233 -0.79 10.43 -5.91
C CYS A 233 -0.36 10.39 -7.37
N GLY A 234 -0.30 9.19 -7.96
CA GLY A 234 -0.21 9.02 -9.40
C GLY A 234 -1.45 9.59 -10.11
N TYR A 235 -2.64 9.16 -9.68
CA TYR A 235 -3.93 9.73 -10.05
C TYR A 235 -4.66 10.17 -8.78
N THR A 236 -5.27 11.35 -8.79
CA THR A 236 -6.11 11.80 -7.66
C THR A 236 -7.58 11.82 -8.07
N PHE A 237 -8.44 11.19 -7.26
CA PHE A 237 -9.88 11.36 -7.36
C PHE A 237 -10.32 12.51 -6.46
N ASN A 238 -10.35 13.73 -7.01
CA ASN A 238 -10.72 14.96 -6.30
C ASN A 238 -11.94 15.70 -6.90
N GLU A 239 -12.62 15.08 -7.86
CA GLU A 239 -13.77 15.64 -8.59
C GLU A 239 -15.10 15.02 -8.09
N GLY A 240 -15.23 14.74 -6.79
CA GLY A 240 -16.47 14.22 -6.22
C GLY A 240 -16.73 12.76 -6.58
N ALA A 241 -15.77 11.88 -6.28
CA ALA A 241 -15.95 10.45 -6.49
C ALA A 241 -17.10 9.91 -5.63
N VAL A 242 -17.99 9.13 -6.24
CA VAL A 242 -19.19 8.59 -5.59
C VAL A 242 -19.05 7.08 -5.32
N PRO A 243 -19.56 6.56 -4.20
CA PRO A 243 -19.62 5.13 -3.95
C PRO A 243 -20.52 4.42 -4.97
N GLN A 244 -20.04 3.33 -5.55
CA GLN A 244 -20.84 2.49 -6.43
C GLN A 244 -21.87 1.72 -5.61
N ARG A 245 -23.17 1.88 -5.88
CA ARG A 245 -24.24 1.27 -5.06
C ARG A 245 -24.85 0.00 -5.64
N GLU A 246 -24.47 -0.36 -6.87
CA GLU A 246 -25.03 -1.52 -7.55
C GLU A 246 -24.26 -2.78 -7.17
N ALA A 247 -24.96 -3.79 -6.62
CA ALA A 247 -24.35 -5.00 -6.06
C ALA A 247 -23.51 -5.83 -7.06
N SER A 248 -23.75 -5.64 -8.36
CA SER A 248 -23.00 -6.30 -9.45
C SER A 248 -21.65 -5.64 -9.73
N MET A 249 -21.42 -4.42 -9.26
CA MET A 249 -20.19 -3.69 -9.50
C MET A 249 -19.05 -4.20 -8.62
N LYS A 250 -17.84 -4.29 -9.21
CA LYS A 250 -16.62 -4.75 -8.52
C LYS A 250 -16.36 -3.99 -7.22
N TRP A 251 -16.67 -2.70 -7.18
CA TRP A 251 -16.44 -1.82 -6.02
C TRP A 251 -17.75 -1.41 -5.35
N ASN A 252 -18.76 -2.30 -5.38
CA ASN A 252 -20.02 -2.08 -4.68
C ASN A 252 -19.78 -1.72 -3.21
N MET A 253 -20.30 -0.56 -2.81
CA MET A 253 -20.18 0.01 -1.49
C MET A 253 -21.60 0.20 -0.93
N PRO A 254 -22.09 -0.71 -0.07
CA PRO A 254 -23.39 -0.59 0.56
C PRO A 254 -23.50 0.64 1.47
N MET A 255 -24.73 1.12 1.73
CA MET A 255 -24.99 2.26 2.61
C MET A 255 -24.54 2.00 4.05
N GLU A 256 -24.65 0.74 4.49
CA GLU A 256 -24.24 0.28 5.82
C GLU A 256 -22.72 0.34 6.00
N LEU A 257 -21.98 0.20 4.91
CA LEU A 257 -20.52 0.29 4.91
C LEU A 257 -20.06 1.74 4.75
N TYR A 258 -20.67 2.51 3.85
CA TYR A 258 -20.36 3.93 3.68
C TYR A 258 -21.64 4.73 3.36
N SER A 259 -22.15 5.48 4.33
CA SER A 259 -23.42 6.21 4.17
C SER A 259 -23.31 7.57 3.49
N GLY A 260 -22.09 8.05 3.21
CA GLY A 260 -21.88 9.34 2.54
C GLY A 260 -22.12 9.26 1.03
N ASP A 261 -22.54 10.36 0.42
CA ASP A 261 -22.82 10.44 -1.01
C ASP A 261 -21.54 10.53 -1.86
N TYR A 262 -20.47 11.05 -1.26
CA TYR A 262 -19.17 11.27 -1.89
C TYR A 262 -18.06 10.71 -1.01
N TYR A 263 -16.99 10.22 -1.63
CA TYR A 263 -15.74 9.91 -0.94
C TYR A 263 -14.92 11.18 -0.71
N PRO A 264 -14.11 11.25 0.36
CA PRO A 264 -13.06 12.26 0.46
C PRO A 264 -12.06 12.10 -0.69
N ASP A 265 -11.31 13.15 -1.02
CA ASP A 265 -10.24 13.05 -2.01
C ASP A 265 -9.28 11.91 -1.66
N TYR A 266 -8.95 11.07 -2.65
CA TYR A 266 -8.10 9.90 -2.46
C TYR A 266 -7.21 9.65 -3.70
N CYS A 267 -6.09 8.96 -3.49
CA CYS A 267 -5.23 8.49 -4.58
C CYS A 267 -5.82 7.24 -5.23
N SER A 268 -5.67 7.07 -6.54
CA SER A 268 -5.90 5.76 -7.17
C SER A 268 -4.92 4.70 -6.66
N GLY A 269 -5.40 3.48 -6.45
CA GLY A 269 -4.60 2.33 -5.98
C GLY A 269 -3.41 1.92 -6.86
N ALA A 270 -3.33 2.47 -8.07
CA ALA A 270 -2.22 2.34 -9.02
C ALA A 270 -0.85 2.77 -8.46
N LEU A 271 -0.76 3.98 -7.89
CA LEU A 271 0.48 4.51 -7.33
C LEU A 271 0.18 5.64 -6.35
N TRP A 272 0.71 5.52 -5.14
CA TRP A 272 0.74 6.60 -4.16
C TRP A 272 2.02 6.51 -3.32
N ILE A 273 2.58 7.66 -2.94
CA ILE A 273 3.89 7.76 -2.30
C ILE A 273 3.78 8.58 -1.02
N LEU A 274 4.38 8.07 0.05
CA LEU A 274 4.29 8.56 1.41
C LEU A 274 5.68 8.83 1.99
N SER A 275 5.79 9.80 2.88
CA SER A 275 6.87 9.86 3.86
C SER A 275 6.61 8.87 5.02
N TYR A 276 7.59 8.70 5.91
CA TYR A 276 7.42 7.87 7.11
C TYR A 276 6.34 8.41 8.06
N ASP A 277 6.23 9.73 8.26
CA ASP A 277 5.39 10.28 9.33
C ASP A 277 3.89 10.17 9.01
N ILE A 278 3.48 10.42 7.76
CA ILE A 278 2.09 10.18 7.34
C ILE A 278 1.77 8.68 7.31
N LEU A 279 2.71 7.83 6.87
CA LEU A 279 2.55 6.36 6.92
C LEU A 279 2.30 5.90 8.36
N GLN A 280 3.10 6.38 9.32
CA GLN A 280 2.93 6.10 10.73
C GLN A 280 1.58 6.59 11.25
N SER A 281 1.19 7.81 10.87
CA SER A 281 -0.07 8.41 11.32
C SER A 281 -1.27 7.62 10.80
N LEU A 282 -1.27 7.23 9.53
CA LEU A 282 -2.29 6.39 8.90
C LEU A 282 -2.39 5.00 9.56
N ALA A 283 -1.25 4.36 9.84
CA ALA A 283 -1.23 3.08 10.55
C ALA A 283 -1.83 3.22 11.96
N CYS A 284 -1.47 4.27 12.68
CA CYS A 284 -1.97 4.49 14.04
C CYS A 284 -3.46 4.81 14.08
N VAL A 285 -3.95 5.74 13.26
CA VAL A 285 -5.38 6.10 13.22
C VAL A 285 -6.25 4.91 12.78
N SER A 286 -5.72 4.00 11.96
CA SER A 286 -6.45 2.78 11.57
C SER A 286 -6.83 1.92 12.77
N THR A 287 -6.01 1.90 13.84
CA THR A 287 -6.25 1.06 15.03
C THR A 287 -7.47 1.45 15.84
N VAL A 288 -7.89 2.72 15.73
CA VAL A 288 -9.06 3.25 16.44
C VAL A 288 -10.26 3.45 15.51
N THR A 289 -10.11 3.21 14.21
CA THR A 289 -11.18 3.49 13.24
C THR A 289 -11.98 2.22 12.95
N ASP A 290 -13.30 2.34 12.86
CA ASP A 290 -14.12 1.23 12.40
C ASP A 290 -14.02 1.04 10.89
N ILE A 291 -13.04 0.22 10.50
CA ILE A 291 -12.75 -0.11 9.10
C ILE A 291 -13.10 -1.56 8.76
N GLU A 292 -13.85 -2.22 9.64
CA GLU A 292 -14.25 -3.61 9.47
C GLU A 292 -15.13 -3.76 8.22
N ASP A 293 -14.79 -4.76 7.39
CA ASP A 293 -15.40 -5.05 6.09
C ASP A 293 -15.20 -4.01 4.98
N PHE A 294 -14.53 -2.88 5.25
CA PHE A 294 -14.15 -1.95 4.19
C PHE A 294 -13.02 -2.55 3.35
N PHE A 295 -13.20 -2.59 2.03
CA PHE A 295 -12.32 -3.37 1.16
C PHE A 295 -11.62 -2.58 0.05
N VAL A 296 -12.05 -1.34 -0.19
CA VAL A 296 -11.45 -0.44 -1.19
C VAL A 296 -10.28 0.30 -0.54
N GLU A 297 -9.08 -0.29 -0.60
CA GLU A 297 -7.88 0.16 0.13
C GLU A 297 -7.50 1.62 -0.12
N ASP A 298 -7.56 2.05 -1.37
CA ASP A 298 -7.11 3.36 -1.79
C ASP A 298 -8.03 4.47 -1.25
N VAL A 299 -9.35 4.26 -1.30
CA VAL A 299 -10.36 5.09 -0.64
C VAL A 299 -10.20 5.08 0.88
N LEU A 300 -9.97 3.90 1.48
CA LEU A 300 -9.87 3.80 2.93
C LEU A 300 -8.66 4.56 3.47
N ILE A 301 -7.47 4.26 2.94
CA ILE A 301 -6.23 4.71 3.55
C ILE A 301 -5.92 6.15 3.15
N SER A 302 -5.90 6.44 1.84
CA SER A 302 -5.58 7.79 1.37
C SER A 302 -6.76 8.75 1.41
N GLY A 303 -7.99 8.26 1.58
CA GLY A 303 -9.20 9.06 1.75
C GLY A 303 -9.66 9.12 3.21
N ILE A 304 -10.34 8.08 3.68
CA ILE A 304 -11.05 8.05 4.98
C ILE A 304 -10.10 8.25 6.17
N LEU A 305 -9.01 7.48 6.26
CA LEU A 305 -8.06 7.57 7.36
C LEU A 305 -7.29 8.90 7.34
N ARG A 306 -6.90 9.36 6.14
CA ARG A 306 -6.30 10.69 5.94
C ARG A 306 -7.24 11.78 6.46
N GLU A 307 -8.50 11.76 6.05
CA GLU A 307 -9.49 12.74 6.46
C GLU A 307 -9.74 12.71 7.97
N LYS A 308 -9.74 11.51 8.58
CA LYS A 308 -9.84 11.37 10.04
C LYS A 308 -8.65 11.95 10.80
N LEU A 309 -7.45 11.96 10.21
CA LEU A 309 -6.29 12.68 10.74
C LEU A 309 -6.45 14.21 10.64
N GLY A 310 -7.58 14.71 10.13
CA GLY A 310 -7.83 16.12 9.82
C GLY A 310 -6.95 16.64 8.68
N GLN A 311 -6.34 15.73 7.93
CA GLN A 311 -5.59 16.09 6.74
C GLN A 311 -6.62 16.37 5.65
N GLY A 312 -6.87 17.64 5.35
CA GLY A 312 -7.73 18.04 4.22
C GLY A 312 -7.04 17.87 2.88
N SER A 313 -7.72 18.19 1.77
CA SER A 313 -7.24 17.97 0.39
C SER A 313 -5.84 18.48 0.07
N ASN A 314 -5.34 19.51 0.77
CA ASN A 314 -4.01 20.07 0.54
C ASN A 314 -2.87 19.09 0.87
N ASN A 315 -3.18 18.07 1.67
CA ASN A 315 -2.25 17.00 2.03
C ASN A 315 -2.08 15.95 0.93
N ILE A 316 -2.95 15.94 -0.09
CA ILE A 316 -2.78 15.14 -1.29
C ILE A 316 -2.24 16.02 -2.42
N LYS A 317 -1.15 15.60 -3.06
CA LYS A 317 -0.58 16.29 -4.23
C LYS A 317 -0.49 15.34 -5.42
N PRO A 318 -0.88 15.76 -6.62
CA PRO A 318 -0.64 14.96 -7.82
C PRO A 318 0.87 14.93 -8.11
N LEU A 319 1.37 13.78 -8.58
CA LEU A 319 2.76 13.64 -9.04
C LEU A 319 3.04 14.43 -10.33
N TRP A 320 2.00 14.73 -11.09
CA TRP A 320 2.08 15.33 -12.41
C TRP A 320 1.31 16.65 -12.43
N GLU A 321 1.88 17.67 -13.07
CA GLU A 321 1.21 18.97 -13.20
C GLU A 321 -0.01 18.90 -14.11
N LYS A 322 -0.03 17.97 -15.09
CA LYS A 322 -1.10 17.84 -16.08
C LYS A 322 -1.70 16.43 -16.09
N ARG A 323 -3.04 16.35 -16.10
CA ARG A 323 -3.82 15.09 -16.14
C ARG A 323 -3.61 14.22 -17.40
N TRP A 324 -3.00 14.73 -18.46
CA TRP A 324 -2.60 13.91 -19.62
C TRP A 324 -1.18 13.36 -19.48
N GLU A 325 -0.31 14.04 -18.72
CA GLU A 325 1.01 13.50 -18.37
C GLU A 325 0.83 12.27 -17.49
N GLU A 326 -0.24 12.21 -16.70
CA GLU A 326 -0.76 10.95 -16.19
C GLU A 326 -0.94 9.92 -17.30
N LYS A 327 -1.79 10.13 -18.31
CA LYS A 327 -2.06 9.07 -19.31
C LYS A 327 -0.83 8.59 -20.08
N ILE A 328 0.24 9.40 -20.17
CA ILE A 328 1.46 9.11 -20.93
C ILE A 328 2.61 8.63 -20.03
N ARG A 329 2.68 9.13 -18.80
CA ARG A 329 3.69 8.79 -17.77
C ARG A 329 3.13 7.90 -16.66
N LEU A 330 1.85 7.53 -16.66
CA LEU A 330 1.23 6.68 -15.65
C LEU A 330 1.83 5.29 -15.73
N LEU A 331 2.41 4.99 -14.59
CA LEU A 331 3.25 3.86 -14.28
C LEU A 331 2.45 2.68 -13.74
N ALA A 332 1.21 2.51 -14.21
CA ALA A 332 0.27 1.55 -13.67
C ALA A 332 -0.78 1.16 -14.70
N PHE A 333 -0.62 -0.01 -15.32
CA PHE A 333 -1.64 -0.58 -16.19
C PHE A 333 -2.48 -1.55 -15.36
N HIS A 334 -3.65 -1.11 -14.86
CA HIS A 334 -4.62 -2.09 -14.35
C HIS A 334 -5.03 -3.02 -15.50
N SER A 335 -4.60 -4.27 -15.39
CA SER A 335 -4.72 -5.31 -16.40
C SER A 335 -6.14 -5.80 -16.68
N GLY A 336 -7.14 -5.27 -15.96
CA GLY A 336 -8.48 -5.83 -15.81
C GLY A 336 -9.40 -5.87 -17.04
N LYS A 337 -8.92 -5.67 -18.28
CA LYS A 337 -9.77 -5.78 -19.49
C LYS A 337 -9.15 -6.45 -20.72
N LEU A 338 -7.85 -6.79 -20.74
CA LEU A 338 -7.22 -7.37 -21.93
C LEU A 338 -6.12 -8.35 -21.49
N ASP A 339 -6.15 -9.58 -22.03
CA ASP A 339 -5.13 -10.64 -21.87
C ASP A 339 -3.73 -10.29 -22.41
N ILE A 340 -3.42 -9.00 -22.57
CA ILE A 340 -2.14 -8.45 -23.03
C ILE A 340 -1.39 -7.63 -21.94
N PRO A 341 -1.28 -8.01 -20.64
CA PRO A 341 -0.63 -7.12 -19.65
C PRO A 341 0.89 -7.27 -19.61
N LYS A 342 1.41 -8.50 -19.56
CA LYS A 342 2.84 -8.78 -19.30
C LYS A 342 3.76 -8.34 -20.44
N GLN A 343 3.33 -8.57 -21.68
CA GLN A 343 4.09 -8.14 -22.87
C GLN A 343 4.23 -6.61 -22.92
N ARG A 344 3.15 -5.87 -22.61
CA ARG A 344 3.20 -4.41 -22.56
C ARG A 344 4.11 -3.87 -21.47
N MET A 345 4.13 -4.50 -20.29
CA MET A 345 5.08 -4.13 -19.23
C MET A 345 6.53 -4.30 -19.72
N LEU A 346 6.83 -5.42 -20.38
CA LEU A 346 8.15 -5.69 -20.94
C LEU A 346 8.50 -4.75 -22.10
N GLU A 347 7.56 -4.45 -22.98
CA GLU A 347 7.71 -3.51 -24.10
C GLU A 347 8.00 -2.10 -23.60
N LYS A 348 7.20 -1.60 -22.64
CA LYS A 348 7.42 -0.28 -22.05
C LYS A 348 8.72 -0.21 -21.29
N TRP A 349 9.07 -1.26 -20.54
CA TRP A 349 10.39 -1.34 -19.93
C TRP A 349 11.52 -1.31 -20.98
N ARG A 350 11.41 -2.05 -22.09
CA ARG A 350 12.41 -2.02 -23.18
C ARG A 350 12.57 -0.62 -23.77
N GLU A 351 11.47 0.06 -24.05
CA GLU A 351 11.45 1.44 -24.54
C GLU A 351 12.23 2.37 -23.59
N TRP A 352 11.95 2.33 -22.29
CA TRP A 352 12.62 3.20 -21.31
C TRP A 352 14.06 2.81 -21.03
N SER A 353 14.33 1.51 -20.90
CA SER A 353 15.67 1.01 -20.58
C SER A 353 16.69 1.35 -21.68
N THR A 354 16.27 1.40 -22.95
CA THR A 354 17.12 1.84 -24.07
C THR A 354 17.57 3.29 -23.90
N ASN A 355 16.68 4.15 -23.39
CA ASN A 355 16.99 5.57 -23.13
C ASN A 355 17.83 5.76 -21.85
N MET A 356 17.74 4.87 -20.86
CA MET A 356 18.51 4.95 -19.61
C MET A 356 20.00 4.64 -19.79
N SER A 357 20.39 3.82 -20.76
CA SER A 357 21.80 3.54 -21.10
C SER A 357 22.60 4.81 -21.46
N ASN A 358 21.91 5.89 -21.85
CA ASN A 358 22.51 7.18 -22.16
C ASN A 358 22.55 8.15 -20.95
N MET A 359 22.08 7.71 -19.77
CA MET A 359 21.91 8.55 -18.57
C MET A 359 22.69 8.06 -17.33
N GLN A 360 23.40 6.93 -17.46
CA GLN A 360 24.43 6.50 -16.50
C GLN A 360 25.67 7.37 -16.65
#